data_AF-A0A3A9VAK2-F1
#
_entry.id   AF-A0A3A9VAK2-F1
#
_cell.length_a   1.000
_cell.length_b   1.000
_cell.length_c   1.000
_cell.angle_alpha   90.00
_cell.angle_beta   90.00
_cell.angle_gamma   90.00
#
_symmetry.space_group_name_H-M   'P 1'
#
loop_
_entity.id
_entity.type
_entity.pdbx_description
1 polymer ?
#
loop_
_entity_poly.entity_id
_entity_poly.type
_entity_poly.pdbx_seq_one_letter_code
_entity_poly.pdbx_strand_id
1 'polypeptide(L)' 'MYRLYKNDNQNPKELEKMINLIKNNVDCSKDIINRIDNFLETKQLPKSILDALITQRNACAVTVMNFNRVINQI' A
#
# COMPACT_ATOMS: atom_id res chain seq x y z
N MET A 1 -27.86 -2.06 1.18
CA MET A 1 -27.76 -0.84 2.02
C MET A 1 -26.86 -1.18 3.19
N TYR A 2 -25.56 -0.85 3.12
CA TYR A 2 -24.63 -1.13 4.22
C TYR A 2 -24.92 -0.17 5.37
N ARG A 3 -25.46 -0.70 6.47
CA ARG A 3 -25.61 0.04 7.73
C ARG A 3 -24.21 0.29 8.29
N LEU A 4 -23.78 1.54 8.25
CA LEU A 4 -22.66 2.04 9.05
C LEU A 4 -23.04 1.87 10.53
N TYR A 5 -22.35 0.98 11.22
CA TYR A 5 -22.51 0.79 12.65
C TYR A 5 -22.19 2.10 13.38
N LYS A 6 -23.08 2.45 14.31
CA LYS A 6 -23.05 3.65 15.14
C LYS A 6 -21.73 3.74 15.91
N ASN A 7 -21.24 4.99 16.03
CA ASN A 7 -20.18 5.46 16.93
C ASN A 7 -20.27 4.80 18.32
N ASP A 8 -19.44 3.79 18.57
CA ASP A 8 -18.88 3.57 19.89
C ASP A 8 -17.56 4.35 19.93
N ASN A 9 -17.45 5.26 20.90
CA ASN A 9 -16.29 6.10 21.20
C ASN A 9 -14.97 5.54 20.65
N GLN A 10 -14.56 5.98 19.44
CA GLN A 10 -13.23 5.67 18.93
C GLN A 10 -12.23 6.31 19.88
N ASN A 11 -11.59 5.47 20.70
CA ASN A 11 -10.49 5.90 21.56
C ASN A 11 -9.44 6.56 20.65
N PRO A 12 -9.12 7.85 20.81
CA PRO A 12 -8.21 8.56 19.90
C PRO A 12 -6.88 7.83 19.70
N LYS A 13 -6.43 7.09 20.72
CA LYS A 13 -5.23 6.23 20.68
C LYS A 13 -5.35 5.04 19.71
N GLU A 14 -6.53 4.43 19.58
CA GLU A 14 -6.74 3.32 18.65
C GLU A 14 -6.82 3.81 17.20
N LEU A 15 -7.44 4.98 16.98
CA LEU A 15 -7.43 5.64 15.67
C LEU A 15 -6.00 6.01 15.24
N GLU A 16 -5.21 6.58 16.15
CA GLU A 16 -3.80 6.92 15.91
C GLU A 16 -2.97 5.67 15.58
N LYS A 17 -3.12 4.57 16.33
CA LYS A 17 -2.46 3.29 16.02
C LYS A 17 -2.83 2.79 14.64
N MET A 18 -4.12 2.85 14.26
CA MET A 18 -4.58 2.42 12.95
C MET A 18 -3.97 3.27 11.83
N ILE A 19 -3.96 4.60 11.98
CA ILE A 19 -3.32 5.51 11.02
C ILE A 19 -1.83 5.20 10.88
N ASN A 20 -1.13 4.94 12.00
CA ASN A 20 0.29 4.59 11.98
C ASN A 20 0.55 3.26 11.28
N LEU A 21 -0.29 2.24 11.49
CA LEU A 21 -0.20 0.97 10.77
C LEU A 21 -0.39 1.16 9.26
N ILE A 22 -1.37 1.99 8.86
CA ILE A 22 -1.61 2.29 7.44
C ILE A 22 -0.39 3.01 6.84
N LYS A 23 0.16 4.02 7.52
CA LYS A 23 1.36 4.73 7.06
C LYS A 23 2.55 3.79 6.87
N ASN A 24 2.82 2.93 7.85
CA ASN A 24 3.90 1.94 7.76
C ASN A 24 3.72 0.98 6.57
N ASN A 25 2.49 0.55 6.29
CA ASN A 25 2.20 -0.31 5.15
C ASN A 25 2.38 0.42 3.80
N VAL A 26 2.01 1.71 3.74
CA VAL A 26 2.24 2.56 2.56
C VAL A 26 3.73 2.70 2.30
N ASP A 27 4.52 3.00 3.32
CA ASP A 27 5.96 3.20 3.17
C ASP A 27 6.68 1.89 2.78
N CYS A 28 6.29 0.76 3.39
CA CYS A 28 6.77 -0.55 2.96
C CYS A 28 6.43 -0.85 1.49
N SER A 29 5.23 -0.52 1.04
CA SER A 29 4.82 -0.73 -0.35
C SER A 29 5.62 0.14 -1.33
N LYS A 30 5.92 1.39 -0.96
CA LYS A 30 6.80 2.28 -1.75
C LYS A 30 8.23 1.73 -1.83
N ASP A 31 8.77 1.22 -0.73
CA ASP A 31 10.11 0.62 -0.71
C ASP A 31 10.20 -0.60 -1.62
N ILE A 32 9.17 -1.44 -1.65
CA ILE A 32 9.10 -2.59 -2.57
C ILE A 32 9.08 -2.10 -4.03
N ILE A 33 8.27 -1.09 -4.34
CA ILE A 33 8.22 -0.49 -5.68
C ILE A 33 9.61 0.01 -6.09
N ASN A 34 10.28 0.79 -5.25
CA ASN A 34 11.62 1.32 -5.53
C ASN A 34 12.65 0.21 -5.75
N ARG A 35 12.58 -0.88 -4.98
CA ARG A 35 13.47 -2.04 -5.16
C ARG A 35 13.21 -2.76 -6.48
N ILE A 36 11.95 -2.91 -6.87
CA ILE A 36 11.59 -3.50 -8.17
C ILE A 36 12.09 -2.60 -9.29
N ASP A 37 11.80 -1.29 -9.25
CA ASP A 37 12.20 -0.34 -10.27
C ASP A 37 13.74 -0.33 -10.45
N ASN A 38 14.51 -0.26 -9.35
CA ASN A 38 15.98 -0.37 -9.38
C ASN A 38 16.49 -1.70 -9.96
N PHE A 39 15.80 -2.81 -9.67
CA PHE A 39 16.18 -4.12 -10.18
C PHE A 39 15.91 -4.25 -11.69
N LEU A 40 14.82 -3.64 -12.16
CA LEU A 40 14.46 -3.60 -13.58
C LEU A 40 15.41 -2.73 -14.40
N GLU A 41 15.92 -1.64 -13.84
CA GLU A 41 16.88 -0.75 -14.53
C GLU A 41 18.26 -1.39 -14.73
N THR A 42 18.63 -2.37 -13.92
CA THR A 42 20.02 -2.85 -13.81
C THR A 42 20.27 -4.24 -14.39
N LYS A 43 19.22 -4.97 -14.80
CA LYS A 43 19.32 -6.39 -15.20
C LYS A 43 18.56 -6.68 -16.48
N GLN A 44 19.19 -7.39 -17.42
CA GLN A 44 18.44 -8.14 -18.43
C GLN A 44 17.86 -9.39 -17.77
N LEU A 45 16.54 -9.42 -17.62
CA LEU A 45 15.80 -10.51 -17.00
C LEU A 45 15.05 -11.32 -18.05
N PRO A 46 14.87 -12.64 -17.83
CA PRO A 46 13.90 -13.43 -18.59
C PRO A 46 12.51 -12.77 -18.53
N LYS A 47 11.79 -12.81 -19.65
CA LYS A 47 10.47 -12.17 -19.79
C LYS A 47 9.48 -12.59 -18.68
N SER A 48 9.51 -13.86 -18.27
CA SER A 48 8.67 -14.36 -17.18
C SER A 48 8.95 -13.69 -15.83
N ILE A 49 10.22 -13.41 -15.52
CA ILE A 49 10.61 -12.73 -14.28
C ILE A 49 10.24 -11.25 -14.36
N LEU A 50 10.46 -10.62 -15.52
CA LEU A 50 10.05 -9.24 -15.78
C LEU A 50 8.54 -9.05 -15.56
N ASP A 51 7.72 -9.93 -16.14
CA ASP A 51 6.27 -9.84 -16.03
C ASP A 51 5.77 -10.06 -14.59
N ALA A 52 6.40 -10.98 -13.84
CA ALA A 52 6.09 -11.18 -12.43
C ALA A 52 6.41 -9.94 -11.58
N LEU A 53 7.58 -9.33 -11.79
CA LEU A 53 8.00 -8.12 -11.07
C LEU A 53 7.12 -6.92 -11.39
N ILE A 54 6.77 -6.72 -12.66
CA ILE A 54 5.82 -5.67 -13.08
C ILE A 54 4.46 -5.87 -12.43
N THR A 55 3.97 -7.11 -12.38
CA THR A 55 2.70 -7.45 -11.72
C THR A 55 2.73 -7.09 -10.24
N GLN A 56 3.81 -7.47 -9.55
CA GLN A 56 3.99 -7.18 -8.13
C GLN A 56 4.08 -5.67 -7.86
N ARG A 57 4.86 -4.94 -8.68
CA ARG A 57 4.98 -3.48 -8.60
C ARG A 57 3.61 -2.81 -8.75
N ASN A 58 2.81 -3.23 -9.72
CA ASN A 58 1.48 -2.69 -9.96
C ASN A 58 0.52 -2.97 -8.78
N ALA A 59 0.57 -4.17 -8.19
CA ALA A 59 -0.21 -4.51 -7.01
C ALA A 59 0.16 -3.63 -5.79
N CYS A 60 1.45 -3.37 -5.58
CA CYS A 60 1.93 -2.44 -4.56
C CYS A 60 1.44 -1.00 -4.83
N ALA A 61 1.48 -0.55 -6.09
CA ALA A 61 1.01 0.80 -6.45
C ALA A 61 -0.49 0.98 -6.16
N VAL A 62 -1.31 -0.02 -6.51
CA VAL A 62 -2.75 -0.02 -6.19
C VAL A 62 -2.97 0.01 -4.67
N THR A 63 -2.18 -0.74 -3.91
CA THR A 63 -2.23 -0.74 -2.44
C THR A 63 -1.94 0.66 -1.87
N VAL A 64 -0.89 1.34 -2.36
CA VAL A 64 -0.56 2.71 -1.96
C VAL A 64 -1.71 3.68 -2.29
N MET A 65 -2.28 3.59 -3.49
CA MET A 65 -3.40 4.44 -3.90
C MET A 65 -4.63 4.23 -3.01
N ASN A 66 -4.95 2.99 -2.67
CA ASN A 66 -6.08 2.65 -1.81
C ASN A 66 -5.87 3.16 -0.38
N PHE A 67 -4.69 2.98 0.20
CA PHE A 67 -4.41 3.49 1.54
C PHE A 67 -4.38 5.02 1.61
N ASN A 68 -3.80 5.69 0.61
CA ASN A 68 -3.85 7.15 0.53
C ASN A 68 -5.30 7.66 0.44
N ARG A 69 -6.16 6.96 -0.33
CA ARG A 69 -7.58 7.30 -0.41
C ARG A 69 -8.27 7.17 0.95
N VAL A 70 -7.99 6.11 1.72
CA VAL A 70 -8.54 5.92 3.07
C VAL A 70 -8.04 7.01 4.01
N ILE A 71 -6.74 7.31 4.01
CA ILE A 71 -6.16 8.38 4.84
C ILE A 71 -6.82 9.73 4.55
N ASN A 72 -7.00 10.08 3.27
CA ASN A 72 -7.61 11.36 2.87
C ASN A 72 -9.11 11.47 3.21
N GLN A 73 -9.75 10.38 3.63
CA GLN A 73 -11.16 10.34 4.02
C GLN A 73 -11.37 10.35 5.55
N ILE A 74 -10.29 10.24 6.33
CA ILE A 74 -10.26 10.33 7.79
C ILE A 74 -9.90 11.76 8.18
#